data_AF-A0A952T555-F1
#
_entry.id   AF-A0A952T555-F1
#
_cell.length_a   1.000
_cell.length_b   1.000
_cell.length_c   1.000
_cell.angle_alpha   90.00
_cell.angle_beta   90.00
_cell.angle_gamma   90.00
#
_symmetry.space_group_name_H-M   'P 1'
#
loop_
_entity.id
_entity.type
_entity.pdbx_description
1 polymer ?
#
loop_
_entity_poly.entity_id
_entity_poly.type
_entity_poly.pdbx_seq_one_letter_code
_entity_poly.pdbx_strand_id
1 'polypeptide(L)'
;MINLSVRISLLLILTAFSILFVVGLYAISMTSQKDEYSGGFTRKYPQGLSLRLVKSIDLPFNHHYLAGLSKDTIYVGTLEKPADIIAISIASEQLSQRSILLENISGITYQIDHPHAFVKDISNHKILLCHLDSLMTPVSILEGVSFSDVIPLSLNEFTVRMLNDQMEFTLARVSKQQPIVYAPVLERQIDGKFCTDGMLRYNKKSGRHVYVYYYRNEFICLNVELDLMYKAHTLDTVSKARIAVAQLASTGELTLASPPRIVNKQCYVSEDHIYIHSLIRADNEATHEFNHRSFVDVYGLGNGDYAFSFSIPAYNGKTLKDFAILEGSLIVLYPQHLCYYRFDYDMH
;
A
#
# COMPACT_ATOMS: atom_id res chain seq x y z
N MET A 1 -9.26 -39.61 41.19
CA MET A 1 -9.50 -39.36 39.75
C MET A 1 -10.55 -38.27 39.63
N ILE A 2 -10.23 -37.15 38.98
CA ILE A 2 -11.21 -36.06 38.77
C ILE A 2 -12.31 -36.57 37.82
N ASN A 3 -13.58 -36.32 38.18
CA ASN A 3 -14.75 -36.72 37.39
C ASN A 3 -14.66 -36.17 35.96
N LEU A 4 -15.01 -36.99 34.96
CA LEU A 4 -14.99 -36.61 33.55
C LEU A 4 -15.83 -35.35 33.26
N SER A 5 -16.97 -35.19 33.93
CA SER A 5 -17.81 -33.98 33.80
C SER A 5 -17.08 -32.72 34.30
N VAL A 6 -16.34 -32.83 35.40
CA VAL A 6 -15.53 -31.73 35.95
C VAL A 6 -14.40 -31.36 34.99
N ARG A 7 -13.77 -32.34 34.33
CA ARG A 7 -12.72 -32.10 33.33
C ARG A 7 -13.27 -31.35 32.10
N ILE A 8 -14.44 -31.77 31.61
CA ILE A 8 -15.10 -31.12 30.46
C ILE A 8 -15.49 -29.68 30.80
N SER A 9 -16.10 -29.44 31.97
CA SER A 9 -16.44 -28.08 32.40
C SER A 9 -15.21 -27.18 32.55
N LEU A 10 -14.10 -27.71 33.07
CA LEU A 10 -12.86 -26.95 33.23
C LEU A 10 -12.24 -26.57 31.87
N LEU A 11 -12.28 -27.47 30.89
CA LEU A 11 -11.82 -27.21 29.52
C LEU A 11 -12.67 -26.15 28.81
N LEU A 12 -14.00 -26.19 28.97
CA LEU A 12 -14.89 -25.18 28.41
C LEU A 12 -14.62 -23.79 29.02
N ILE A 13 -14.41 -23.70 30.33
CA ILE A 13 -14.08 -22.44 31.01
C ILE A 13 -12.74 -21.90 30.52
N LEU A 14 -11.71 -22.74 30.42
CA LEU A 14 -10.39 -22.32 29.91
C LEU A 14 -10.45 -21.84 28.46
N THR A 15 -11.27 -22.50 27.63
CA THR A 15 -11.46 -22.13 26.22
C THR A 15 -12.24 -20.81 26.11
N ALA A 16 -13.31 -20.63 26.90
CA ALA A 16 -14.05 -19.36 26.94
C ALA A 16 -13.16 -18.21 27.44
N PHE A 17 -12.34 -18.46 28.47
CA PHE A 17 -11.40 -17.48 29.00
C PHE A 17 -10.31 -17.12 27.98
N SER A 18 -9.76 -18.09 27.25
CA SER A 18 -8.75 -17.81 26.21
C SER A 18 -9.33 -16.99 25.06
N ILE A 19 -10.56 -17.30 24.62
CA ILE A 19 -11.28 -16.53 23.60
C ILE A 19 -11.52 -15.09 24.10
N LEU A 20 -12.07 -14.92 25.31
CA LEU A 20 -12.31 -13.61 25.91
C LEU A 20 -11.02 -12.80 26.07
N PHE A 21 -9.93 -13.45 26.47
CA PHE A 21 -8.63 -12.82 26.62
C PHE A 21 -8.09 -12.31 25.28
N VAL A 22 -8.15 -13.14 24.22
CA VAL A 22 -7.74 -12.74 22.87
C VAL A 22 -8.62 -11.62 22.32
N VAL A 23 -9.94 -11.69 22.53
CA VAL A 23 -10.88 -10.62 22.14
C VAL A 23 -10.59 -9.32 22.91
N GLY A 24 -10.29 -9.41 24.21
CA GLY A 24 -9.92 -8.27 25.04
C GLY A 24 -8.63 -7.60 24.56
N LEU A 25 -7.60 -8.39 24.27
CA LEU A 25 -6.35 -7.89 23.68
C LEU A 25 -6.57 -7.24 22.31
N TYR A 26 -7.41 -7.84 21.46
CA TYR A 26 -7.76 -7.28 20.17
C TYR A 26 -8.49 -5.94 20.30
N ALA A 27 -9.43 -5.82 21.24
CA ALA A 27 -10.14 -4.58 21.50
C ALA A 27 -9.20 -3.47 22.02
N ILE A 28 -8.31 -3.78 22.97
CA ILE A 28 -7.32 -2.82 23.50
C ILE A 28 -6.35 -2.36 22.40
N SER A 29 -5.89 -3.27 21.54
CA SER A 29 -5.03 -2.95 20.39
C SER A 29 -5.73 -2.01 19.40
N MET A 30 -7.02 -2.25 19.13
CA MET A 30 -7.83 -1.38 18.29
C MET A 30 -8.04 0.02 18.89
N THR A 31 -8.16 0.14 20.21
CA THR A 31 -8.32 1.43 20.89
C THR A 31 -7.00 2.20 20.93
N SER A 32 -5.88 1.54 21.22
CA SER A 32 -4.57 2.20 21.36
C SER A 32 -4.02 2.79 20.04
N GLN A 33 -4.45 2.26 18.88
CA GLN A 33 -4.16 2.90 17.58
C GLN A 33 -4.96 4.19 17.33
N LYS A 34 -6.06 4.39 18.08
CA LYS A 34 -7.04 5.46 17.88
C LYS A 34 -6.93 6.59 18.91
N ASP A 35 -5.93 6.56 19.78
CA ASP A 35 -5.74 7.55 20.84
C ASP A 35 -5.59 8.98 20.26
N GLU A 36 -6.74 9.68 20.23
CA GLU A 36 -7.09 11.03 20.69
C GLU A 36 -6.14 12.22 20.57
N TYR A 37 -4.97 12.10 19.94
CA TYR A 37 -4.15 13.27 19.64
C TYR A 37 -4.65 13.95 18.37
N SER A 38 -5.16 15.18 18.53
CA SER A 38 -5.37 16.07 17.40
C SER A 38 -4.01 16.30 16.72
N GLY A 39 -3.98 16.24 15.39
CA GLY A 39 -2.75 16.21 14.62
C GLY A 39 -1.91 17.48 14.72
N GLY A 40 -2.47 18.58 15.24
CA GLY A 40 -1.83 19.89 15.26
C GLY A 40 -1.83 20.56 13.89
N PHE A 41 -2.75 20.16 13.01
CA PHE A 41 -2.91 20.69 11.65
C PHE A 41 -4.39 20.70 11.26
N THR A 42 -4.73 21.45 10.20
CA THR A 42 -6.07 21.48 9.62
C THR A 42 -6.02 21.09 8.15
N ARG A 43 -7.05 20.38 7.67
CA ARG A 43 -7.20 20.03 6.25
C ARG A 43 -8.03 21.08 5.52
N LYS A 44 -7.62 21.40 4.29
CA LYS A 44 -8.39 22.22 3.35
C LYS A 44 -9.27 21.30 2.51
N TYR A 45 -10.58 21.42 2.69
CA TYR A 45 -11.57 20.74 1.86
C TYR A 45 -12.11 21.73 0.82
N PRO A 46 -11.95 21.48 -0.48
CA PRO A 46 -12.52 22.34 -1.51
C PRO A 46 -14.04 22.38 -1.36
N GLN A 47 -14.63 23.57 -1.34
CA GLN A 47 -16.08 23.71 -1.28
C GLN A 47 -16.73 23.09 -2.52
N GLY A 48 -17.85 22.39 -2.32
CA GLY A 48 -18.58 21.71 -3.38
C GLY A 48 -17.93 20.41 -3.90
N LEU A 49 -16.73 20.04 -3.45
CA LEU A 49 -16.12 18.77 -3.84
C LEU A 49 -16.80 17.60 -3.11
N SER A 50 -17.41 16.71 -3.89
CA SER A 50 -17.99 15.48 -3.38
C SER A 50 -17.57 14.27 -4.21
N LEU A 51 -17.66 13.08 -3.60
CA LEU A 51 -17.44 11.81 -4.28
C LEU A 51 -18.79 11.16 -4.53
N ARG A 52 -19.16 11.03 -5.81
CA ARG A 52 -20.35 10.28 -6.21
C ARG A 52 -19.97 8.88 -6.61
N LEU A 53 -20.54 7.89 -5.94
CA LEU A 53 -20.42 6.49 -6.33
C LEU A 53 -21.12 6.31 -7.68
N VAL A 54 -20.38 5.85 -8.67
CA VAL A 54 -20.93 5.56 -10.00
C VAL A 54 -21.25 4.08 -10.12
N LYS A 55 -20.37 3.22 -9.62
CA LYS A 55 -20.52 1.76 -9.69
C LYS A 55 -19.73 1.05 -8.60
N SER A 56 -20.18 -0.15 -8.26
CA SER A 56 -19.55 -1.07 -7.31
C SER A 56 -19.58 -2.48 -7.87
N ILE A 57 -18.47 -3.20 -7.72
CA ILE A 57 -18.31 -4.56 -8.23
C ILE A 57 -17.88 -5.45 -7.07
N ASP A 58 -18.59 -6.56 -6.88
CA ASP A 58 -18.25 -7.56 -5.88
C ASP A 58 -17.04 -8.37 -6.33
N LEU A 59 -16.10 -8.57 -5.42
CA LEU A 59 -14.90 -9.35 -5.64
C LEU A 59 -14.98 -10.69 -4.89
N PRO A 60 -14.42 -11.78 -5.44
CA PRO A 60 -14.63 -13.14 -4.92
C PRO A 60 -13.90 -13.45 -3.60
N PHE A 61 -12.88 -12.66 -3.24
CA PHE A 61 -12.01 -12.85 -2.08
C PHE A 61 -11.89 -11.60 -1.18
N ASN A 62 -11.11 -11.67 -0.09
CA ASN A 62 -10.99 -10.59 0.90
C ASN A 62 -9.68 -9.79 0.78
N HIS A 63 -8.63 -10.39 0.21
CA HIS A 63 -7.28 -9.83 0.16
C HIS A 63 -6.85 -9.59 -1.28
N HIS A 64 -7.49 -8.57 -1.86
CA HIS A 64 -7.14 -8.04 -3.16
C HIS A 64 -6.16 -6.87 -3.07
N TYR A 65 -5.48 -6.59 -4.17
CA TYR A 65 -4.70 -5.37 -4.39
C TYR A 65 -4.86 -4.91 -5.84
N LEU A 66 -4.67 -3.61 -6.08
CA LEU A 66 -4.66 -3.08 -7.45
C LEU A 66 -3.34 -3.48 -8.12
N ALA A 67 -3.43 -4.32 -9.15
CA ALA A 67 -2.27 -4.80 -9.90
C ALA A 67 -1.87 -3.83 -11.02
N GLY A 68 -2.80 -3.06 -11.57
CA GLY A 68 -2.51 -2.08 -12.60
C GLY A 68 -3.78 -1.54 -13.25
N LEU A 69 -3.61 -0.53 -14.10
CA LEU A 69 -4.70 0.15 -14.81
C LEU A 69 -4.32 0.32 -16.28
N SER A 70 -5.29 0.12 -17.16
CA SER A 70 -5.27 0.64 -18.53
C SER A 70 -6.37 1.70 -18.67
N LYS A 71 -6.52 2.26 -19.89
CA LYS A 71 -7.59 3.20 -20.22
C LYS A 71 -9.00 2.60 -20.00
N ASP A 72 -9.15 1.30 -20.20
CA ASP A 72 -10.43 0.61 -20.25
C ASP A 72 -10.59 -0.53 -19.23
N THR A 73 -9.52 -0.89 -18.53
CA THR A 73 -9.48 -2.08 -17.68
C THR A 73 -8.78 -1.80 -16.36
N ILE A 74 -9.39 -2.30 -15.28
CA ILE A 74 -8.78 -2.35 -13.94
C ILE A 74 -8.31 -3.77 -13.71
N TYR A 75 -7.04 -3.95 -13.34
CA TYR A 75 -6.50 -5.24 -13.00
C TYR A 75 -6.33 -5.38 -11.49
N VAL A 76 -6.85 -6.48 -10.96
CA VAL A 76 -6.86 -6.78 -9.52
C VAL A 76 -6.22 -8.14 -9.31
N GLY A 77 -5.22 -8.20 -8.41
CA GLY A 77 -4.64 -9.46 -7.95
C GLY A 77 -5.20 -9.86 -6.59
N THR A 78 -5.01 -11.12 -6.19
CA THR A 78 -5.42 -11.67 -4.88
C THR A 78 -4.31 -12.51 -4.27
N LEU A 79 -4.14 -12.43 -2.95
CA LEU A 79 -3.20 -13.29 -2.22
C LEU A 79 -3.76 -14.70 -1.98
N GLU A 80 -5.08 -14.87 -2.04
CA GLU A 80 -5.75 -16.17 -1.90
C GLU A 80 -5.58 -17.06 -3.13
N LYS A 81 -5.48 -16.45 -4.33
CA LYS A 81 -5.13 -17.15 -5.58
C LYS A 81 -4.06 -16.37 -6.34
N PRO A 82 -2.78 -16.44 -5.93
CA PRO A 82 -1.73 -15.60 -6.52
C PRO A 82 -1.47 -15.85 -8.02
N ALA A 83 -1.97 -16.94 -8.61
CA ALA A 83 -1.91 -17.19 -10.06
C ALA A 83 -2.93 -16.36 -10.87
N ASP A 84 -3.96 -15.86 -10.21
CA ASP A 84 -5.12 -15.27 -10.86
C ASP A 84 -5.02 -13.75 -10.89
N ILE A 85 -5.41 -13.17 -12.04
CA ILE A 85 -5.63 -11.75 -12.24
C ILE A 85 -7.09 -11.57 -12.66
N ILE A 86 -7.79 -10.68 -11.97
CA ILE A 86 -9.14 -10.27 -12.33
C ILE A 86 -9.01 -8.99 -13.18
N ALA A 87 -9.45 -9.05 -14.43
CA ALA A 87 -9.52 -7.92 -15.35
C ALA A 87 -10.97 -7.44 -15.46
N ILE A 88 -11.18 -6.16 -15.13
CA ILE A 88 -12.50 -5.56 -14.97
C ILE A 88 -12.66 -4.45 -15.99
N SER A 89 -13.57 -4.62 -16.95
CA SER A 89 -13.86 -3.56 -17.91
C SER A 89 -14.51 -2.36 -17.23
N ILE A 90 -13.97 -1.17 -17.48
CA ILE A 90 -14.50 0.08 -16.96
C ILE A 90 -15.84 0.42 -17.63
N ALA A 91 -16.03 0.09 -18.91
CA ALA A 91 -17.24 0.45 -19.66
C ALA A 91 -18.40 -0.53 -19.43
N SER A 92 -18.15 -1.84 -19.51
CA SER A 92 -19.22 -2.86 -19.49
C SER A 92 -19.45 -3.51 -18.14
N GLU A 93 -18.60 -3.23 -17.14
CA GLU A 93 -18.61 -3.88 -15.81
C GLU A 93 -18.41 -5.39 -15.86
N GLN A 94 -18.05 -5.93 -17.02
CA GLN A 94 -17.77 -7.35 -17.15
C GLN A 94 -16.48 -7.71 -16.42
N LEU A 95 -16.64 -8.62 -15.46
CA LEU A 95 -15.56 -9.32 -14.80
C LEU A 95 -15.06 -10.43 -15.73
N SER A 96 -13.78 -10.37 -16.08
CA SER A 96 -13.08 -11.49 -16.70
C SER A 96 -11.94 -11.92 -15.80
N GLN A 97 -11.88 -13.20 -15.47
CA GLN A 97 -10.77 -13.77 -14.71
C GLN A 97 -9.80 -14.41 -15.69
N ARG A 98 -8.53 -14.02 -15.59
CA ARG A 98 -7.43 -14.64 -16.33
C ARG A 98 -6.48 -15.27 -15.33
N SER A 99 -6.22 -16.56 -15.48
CA SER A 99 -5.19 -17.25 -14.70
C SER A 99 -3.91 -17.31 -15.53
N ILE A 100 -2.79 -16.95 -14.93
CA ILE A 100 -1.47 -17.16 -15.54
C ILE A 100 -0.98 -18.53 -15.09
N LEU A 101 -0.51 -19.35 -16.03
CA LEU A 101 0.11 -20.62 -15.71
C LEU A 101 1.48 -20.36 -15.07
N LEU A 102 1.55 -20.56 -13.76
CA LEU A 102 2.75 -20.44 -12.95
C LEU A 102 2.88 -21.69 -12.08
N GLU A 103 4.07 -22.27 -12.01
CA GLU A 103 4.34 -23.44 -11.16
C GLU A 103 4.79 -22.97 -9.75
N ASN A 104 4.39 -23.70 -8.69
CA ASN A 104 4.85 -23.50 -7.31
C ASN A 104 4.72 -22.07 -6.75
N ILE A 105 3.50 -21.55 -6.77
CA ILE A 105 3.25 -20.16 -6.46
C ILE A 105 2.93 -19.97 -4.98
N SER A 106 3.81 -19.31 -4.24
CA SER A 106 3.43 -18.69 -2.97
C SER A 106 4.12 -17.33 -2.82
N GLY A 107 3.36 -16.33 -2.38
CA GLY A 107 3.89 -15.00 -2.09
C GLY A 107 4.23 -14.12 -3.30
N ILE A 108 3.72 -14.42 -4.51
CA ILE A 108 3.90 -13.52 -5.66
C ILE A 108 2.84 -12.41 -5.69
N THR A 109 3.19 -11.29 -6.33
CA THR A 109 2.23 -10.24 -6.70
C THR A 109 2.43 -9.78 -8.14
N TYR A 110 1.44 -9.10 -8.71
CA TYR A 110 1.51 -8.56 -10.07
C TYR A 110 1.66 -7.05 -10.05
N GLN A 111 2.44 -6.53 -11.01
CA GLN A 111 2.28 -5.17 -11.50
C GLN A 111 2.03 -5.22 -13.01
N ILE A 112 0.97 -4.57 -13.45
CA ILE A 112 0.51 -4.61 -14.84
C ILE A 112 0.74 -3.24 -15.47
N ASP A 113 1.54 -3.24 -16.54
CA ASP A 113 1.71 -2.14 -17.49
C ASP A 113 1.31 -2.71 -18.85
N HIS A 114 0.01 -2.61 -19.15
CA HIS A 114 -0.62 -3.29 -20.28
C HIS A 114 0.18 -3.07 -21.59
N PRO A 115 0.44 -4.13 -22.39
CA PRO A 115 -0.10 -5.49 -22.29
C PRO A 115 0.74 -6.46 -21.42
N HIS A 116 1.68 -5.96 -20.63
CA HIS A 116 2.61 -6.79 -19.86
C HIS A 116 2.20 -6.93 -18.40
N ALA A 117 2.34 -8.14 -17.86
CA ALA A 117 2.26 -8.43 -16.44
C ALA A 117 3.64 -8.79 -15.91
N PHE A 118 4.12 -7.99 -14.96
CA PHE A 118 5.33 -8.25 -14.19
C PHE A 118 4.96 -9.04 -12.94
N VAL A 119 5.43 -10.28 -12.85
CA VAL A 119 5.27 -11.15 -11.68
C VAL A 119 6.42 -10.88 -10.72
N LYS A 120 6.11 -10.31 -9.56
CA LYS A 120 7.05 -10.01 -8.49
C LYS A 120 7.11 -11.22 -7.55
N ASP A 121 8.17 -12.01 -7.67
CA ASP A 121 8.47 -13.11 -6.75
C ASP A 121 9.56 -12.66 -5.77
N ILE A 122 9.11 -12.02 -4.70
CA ILE A 122 9.99 -11.48 -3.65
C ILE A 122 10.75 -12.62 -2.95
N SER A 123 10.09 -13.75 -2.71
CA SER A 123 10.64 -14.90 -1.99
C SER A 123 11.81 -15.55 -2.72
N ASN A 124 11.74 -15.66 -4.05
CA ASN A 124 12.80 -16.25 -4.86
C ASN A 124 13.68 -15.21 -5.55
N HIS A 125 13.48 -13.92 -5.29
CA HIS A 125 14.24 -12.81 -5.87
C HIS A 125 14.18 -12.79 -7.41
N LYS A 126 12.97 -12.97 -7.96
CA LYS A 126 12.73 -13.01 -9.41
C LYS A 126 11.67 -12.03 -9.85
N ILE A 127 11.86 -11.52 -11.07
CA ILE A 127 10.80 -10.83 -11.81
C ILE A 127 10.56 -11.60 -13.09
N LEU A 128 9.33 -12.07 -13.27
CA LEU A 128 8.91 -12.73 -14.50
C LEU A 128 8.03 -11.80 -15.33
N LEU A 129 8.07 -11.97 -16.65
CA LEU A 129 7.28 -11.22 -17.61
C LEU A 129 6.29 -12.13 -18.31
N CYS A 130 5.03 -11.73 -18.33
CA CYS A 130 3.98 -12.35 -19.12
C CYS A 130 3.33 -11.30 -20.03
N HIS A 131 2.90 -11.71 -21.22
CA HIS A 131 2.03 -10.90 -22.08
C HIS A 131 0.58 -11.31 -21.82
N LEU A 132 -0.30 -10.39 -21.42
CA LEU A 132 -1.65 -10.68 -20.93
C LEU A 132 -2.55 -11.38 -21.95
N ASP A 133 -2.29 -11.22 -23.26
CA ASP A 133 -3.03 -11.89 -24.33
C ASP A 133 -2.40 -13.21 -24.81
N SER A 134 -1.23 -13.55 -24.29
CA SER A 134 -0.52 -14.77 -24.66
C SER A 134 -0.62 -15.79 -23.52
N LEU A 135 -1.10 -17.00 -23.80
CA LEU A 135 -1.14 -18.13 -22.86
C LEU A 135 0.26 -18.72 -22.57
N MET A 136 1.33 -17.96 -22.79
CA MET A 136 2.70 -18.47 -22.74
C MET A 136 3.32 -18.32 -21.35
N THR A 137 4.13 -19.32 -21.01
CA THR A 137 4.90 -19.39 -19.76
C THR A 137 5.67 -18.10 -19.51
N PRO A 138 5.54 -17.49 -18.33
CA PRO A 138 6.26 -16.25 -18.01
C PRO A 138 7.78 -16.44 -18.09
N VAL A 139 8.48 -15.42 -18.60
CA VAL A 139 9.93 -15.43 -18.81
C VAL A 139 10.62 -14.67 -17.70
N SER A 140 11.66 -15.24 -17.12
CA SER A 140 12.47 -14.55 -16.11
C SER A 140 13.30 -13.42 -16.73
N ILE A 141 13.03 -12.19 -16.30
CA ILE A 141 13.68 -10.97 -16.79
C ILE A 141 14.64 -10.34 -15.78
N LEU A 142 14.53 -10.72 -14.50
CA LEU A 142 15.48 -10.37 -13.44
C LEU A 142 15.60 -11.53 -12.45
N GLU A 143 16.83 -11.91 -12.09
CA GLU A 143 17.13 -12.94 -11.08
C GLU A 143 18.34 -12.51 -10.23
N GLY A 144 18.44 -13.03 -9.01
CA GLY A 144 19.63 -12.89 -8.16
C GLY A 144 19.77 -11.54 -7.47
N VAL A 145 18.77 -10.65 -7.60
CA VAL A 145 18.71 -9.37 -6.90
C VAL A 145 17.60 -9.44 -5.86
N SER A 146 17.94 -9.33 -4.58
CA SER A 146 16.93 -9.26 -3.51
C SER A 146 16.23 -7.90 -3.52
N PHE A 147 14.92 -7.89 -3.29
CA PHE A 147 14.11 -6.67 -3.20
C PHE A 147 12.91 -6.89 -2.28
N SER A 148 12.46 -5.82 -1.61
CA SER A 148 11.23 -5.78 -0.81
C SER A 148 10.10 -5.03 -1.50
N ASP A 149 10.42 -4.21 -2.51
CA ASP A 149 9.48 -3.56 -3.41
C ASP A 149 10.17 -3.34 -4.77
N VAL A 150 9.40 -3.30 -5.84
CA VAL A 150 9.92 -3.10 -7.20
C VAL A 150 8.92 -2.40 -8.09
N ILE A 151 9.43 -1.48 -8.90
CA ILE A 151 8.70 -0.77 -9.94
C ILE A 151 9.40 -0.97 -11.30
N PRO A 152 8.75 -1.62 -12.28
CA PRO A 152 9.24 -1.64 -13.67
C PRO A 152 9.22 -0.23 -14.27
N LEU A 153 10.35 0.17 -14.85
CA LEU A 153 10.52 1.40 -15.65
C LEU A 153 10.38 1.08 -17.15
N SER A 154 10.84 -0.10 -17.54
CA SER A 154 10.72 -0.67 -18.88
C SER A 154 10.65 -2.20 -18.79
N LEU A 155 10.74 -2.90 -19.91
CA LEU A 155 10.77 -4.38 -19.93
C LEU A 155 12.03 -4.98 -19.28
N ASN A 156 13.12 -4.22 -19.14
CA ASN A 156 14.41 -4.74 -18.63
C ASN A 156 15.07 -3.81 -17.59
N GLU A 157 14.36 -2.78 -17.13
CA GLU A 157 14.86 -1.83 -16.14
C GLU A 157 13.83 -1.64 -15.03
N PHE A 158 14.30 -1.65 -13.80
CA PHE A 158 13.48 -1.54 -12.62
C PHE A 158 14.12 -0.63 -11.59
N THR A 159 13.28 0.03 -10.81
CA THR A 159 13.66 0.59 -9.52
C THR A 159 13.25 -0.40 -8.45
N VAL A 160 14.19 -0.85 -7.63
CA VAL A 160 13.94 -1.72 -6.49
C VAL A 160 14.20 -0.98 -5.18
N ARG A 161 13.45 -1.36 -4.15
CA ARG A 161 13.87 -1.16 -2.76
C ARG A 161 14.45 -2.46 -2.24
N MET A 162 15.62 -2.41 -1.64
CA MET A 162 16.33 -3.59 -1.14
C MET A 162 17.04 -3.28 0.18
N LEU A 163 17.57 -4.30 0.84
CA LEU A 163 18.46 -4.13 1.99
C LEU A 163 19.91 -4.01 1.51
N ASN A 164 20.65 -3.05 2.06
CA ASN A 164 22.11 -2.96 1.89
C ASN A 164 22.84 -3.91 2.85
N ASP A 165 24.17 -3.91 2.79
CA ASP A 165 25.03 -4.74 3.65
C ASP A 165 24.88 -4.42 5.15
N GLN A 166 24.39 -3.22 5.48
CA GLN A 166 24.09 -2.77 6.84
C GLN A 166 22.66 -3.14 7.28
N MET A 167 21.93 -3.93 6.48
CA MET A 167 20.53 -4.32 6.72
C MET A 167 19.56 -3.13 6.77
N GLU A 168 19.86 -2.07 6.05
CA GLU A 168 19.05 -0.85 5.91
C GLU A 168 18.37 -0.81 4.54
N PHE A 169 17.17 -0.24 4.46
CA PHE A 169 16.54 -0.06 3.15
C PHE A 169 17.27 1.01 2.33
N THR A 170 17.51 0.68 1.07
CA THR A 170 18.03 1.58 0.04
C THR A 170 17.24 1.40 -1.25
N LEU A 171 17.30 2.39 -2.14
CA LEU A 171 16.78 2.28 -3.49
C LEU A 171 17.92 1.93 -4.44
N ALA A 172 17.61 1.19 -5.50
CA ALA A 172 18.56 0.93 -6.56
C ALA A 172 17.86 0.81 -7.92
N ARG A 173 18.57 1.19 -8.98
CA ARG A 173 18.17 0.91 -10.35
C ARG A 173 18.88 -0.37 -10.79
N VAL A 174 18.10 -1.30 -11.34
CA VAL A 174 18.56 -2.65 -11.69
C VAL A 174 18.15 -3.01 -13.10
N SER A 175 19.06 -3.69 -13.80
CA SER A 175 18.83 -4.23 -15.13
C SER A 175 19.60 -5.54 -15.28
N LYS A 176 19.15 -6.42 -16.17
CA LYS A 176 19.83 -7.69 -16.47
C LYS A 176 21.23 -7.50 -17.07
N GLN A 177 21.48 -6.36 -17.72
CA GLN A 177 22.67 -6.13 -18.55
C GLN A 177 23.64 -5.12 -17.95
N GLN A 178 23.26 -4.41 -16.89
CA GLN A 178 24.04 -3.34 -16.30
C GLN A 178 24.29 -3.58 -14.80
N PRO A 179 25.39 -3.04 -14.25
CA PRO A 179 25.60 -3.03 -12.81
C PRO A 179 24.44 -2.37 -12.07
N ILE A 180 24.20 -2.81 -10.83
CA ILE A 180 23.24 -2.19 -9.93
C ILE A 180 23.72 -0.76 -9.61
N VAL A 181 22.83 0.22 -9.76
CA VAL A 181 23.09 1.61 -9.39
C VAL A 181 22.36 1.91 -8.09
N TYR A 182 23.10 1.99 -6.99
CA TYR A 182 22.55 2.28 -5.66
C TYR A 182 22.29 3.78 -5.47
N ALA A 183 21.17 4.09 -4.82
CA ALA A 183 20.77 5.43 -4.45
C ALA A 183 20.44 5.48 -2.94
N PRO A 184 21.43 5.81 -2.08
CA PRO A 184 21.25 5.86 -0.62
C PRO A 184 20.51 7.13 -0.18
N VAL A 185 19.33 7.37 -0.76
CA VAL A 185 18.51 8.58 -0.55
C VAL A 185 17.53 8.43 0.63
N LEU A 186 17.38 7.23 1.18
CA LEU A 186 16.51 6.96 2.32
C LEU A 186 17.20 7.32 3.62
N GLU A 187 16.62 8.26 4.38
CA GLU A 187 17.29 8.84 5.56
C GLU A 187 16.95 8.07 6.84
N ARG A 188 17.97 7.47 7.44
CA ARG A 188 17.88 6.78 8.73
C ARG A 188 17.63 7.75 9.88
N GLN A 189 16.66 7.41 10.75
CA GLN A 189 16.42 8.09 12.03
C GLN A 189 16.75 7.22 13.25
N ILE A 190 16.48 5.91 13.18
CA ILE A 190 16.65 4.97 14.30
C ILE A 190 17.50 3.78 13.86
N ASP A 191 16.91 2.82 13.16
CA ASP A 191 17.48 1.51 12.87
C ASP A 191 17.88 1.32 11.39
N GLY A 192 17.39 2.18 10.50
CA GLY A 192 17.69 2.15 9.07
C GLY A 192 16.85 1.16 8.25
N LYS A 193 16.06 0.28 8.89
CA LYS A 193 15.12 -0.65 8.25
C LYS A 193 13.67 -0.22 8.47
N PHE A 194 13.17 -0.30 9.70
CA PHE A 194 11.80 0.07 10.03
C PHE A 194 11.58 1.57 9.91
N CYS A 195 12.52 2.41 10.37
CA CYS A 195 12.37 3.87 10.30
C CYS A 195 12.39 4.46 8.88
N THR A 196 12.92 3.72 7.91
CA THR A 196 12.98 4.10 6.48
C THR A 196 11.95 3.35 5.64
N ASP A 197 11.14 2.47 6.24
CA ASP A 197 10.08 1.76 5.55
C ASP A 197 9.03 2.73 4.99
N GLY A 198 8.43 2.37 3.86
CA GLY A 198 7.61 3.27 3.07
C GLY A 198 7.09 2.63 1.79
N MET A 199 6.51 3.47 0.95
CA MET A 199 5.87 3.11 -0.31
C MET A 199 6.63 3.77 -1.46
N LEU A 200 7.11 2.97 -2.41
CA LEU A 200 7.71 3.45 -3.65
C LEU A 200 6.64 3.54 -4.75
N ARG A 201 6.54 4.68 -5.42
CA ARG A 201 5.66 4.92 -6.57
C ARG A 201 6.42 5.57 -7.70
N TYR A 202 5.96 5.37 -8.93
CA TYR A 202 6.53 5.98 -10.13
C TYR A 202 5.43 6.55 -11.00
N ASN A 203 5.60 7.78 -11.44
CA ASN A 203 4.74 8.42 -12.41
C ASN A 203 5.43 8.38 -13.78
N LYS A 204 4.97 7.46 -14.63
CA LYS A 204 5.56 7.22 -15.95
C LYS A 204 5.54 8.44 -16.88
N LYS A 205 4.53 9.31 -16.75
CA LYS A 205 4.37 10.52 -17.57
C LYS A 205 5.43 11.58 -17.26
N SER A 206 5.70 11.82 -15.98
CA SER A 206 6.69 12.82 -15.53
C SER A 206 8.09 12.26 -15.34
N GLY A 207 8.25 10.94 -15.33
CA GLY A 207 9.54 10.29 -15.05
C GLY A 207 9.99 10.45 -13.59
N ARG A 208 9.04 10.60 -12.66
CA ARG A 208 9.33 10.87 -11.25
C ARG A 208 8.99 9.69 -10.35
N HIS A 209 9.91 9.39 -9.44
CA HIS A 209 9.65 8.50 -8.31
C HIS A 209 9.19 9.32 -7.12
N VAL A 210 8.26 8.76 -6.35
CA VAL A 210 7.87 9.28 -5.05
C VAL A 210 8.04 8.18 -4.02
N TYR A 211 8.76 8.48 -2.94
CA TYR A 211 8.90 7.58 -1.81
C TYR A 211 8.28 8.21 -0.58
N VAL A 212 7.21 7.61 -0.06
CA VAL A 212 6.45 8.10 1.10
C VAL A 212 6.76 7.22 2.31
N TYR A 213 7.26 7.80 3.40
CA TYR A 213 7.58 7.05 4.61
C TYR A 213 6.31 6.66 5.39
N TYR A 214 6.26 5.44 5.93
CA TYR A 214 5.10 4.96 6.68
C TYR A 214 4.93 5.66 8.03
N TYR A 215 6.03 5.93 8.74
CA TYR A 215 6.02 6.24 10.17
C TYR A 215 6.42 7.67 10.51
N ARG A 216 6.62 8.53 9.50
CA ARG A 216 6.94 9.95 9.66
C ARG A 216 6.29 10.80 8.58
N ASN A 217 6.20 12.09 8.84
CA ASN A 217 5.55 13.08 8.00
C ASN A 217 6.40 13.52 6.79
N GLU A 218 7.05 12.59 6.10
CA GLU A 218 7.98 12.94 5.03
C GLU A 218 7.72 12.09 3.78
N PHE A 219 8.00 12.69 2.63
CA PHE A 219 8.20 11.98 1.38
C PHE A 219 9.30 12.67 0.55
N ILE A 220 9.89 11.91 -0.36
CA ILE A 220 10.92 12.42 -1.29
C ILE A 220 10.48 12.19 -2.72
N CYS A 221 10.86 13.10 -3.61
CA CYS A 221 10.70 12.97 -5.05
C CYS A 221 12.07 12.82 -5.70
N LEU A 222 12.20 11.84 -6.59
CA LEU A 222 13.43 11.54 -7.33
C LEU A 222 13.16 11.56 -8.83
N ASN A 223 14.18 11.81 -9.63
CA ASN A 223 14.12 11.60 -11.08
C ASN A 223 14.20 10.09 -11.42
N VAL A 224 14.28 9.76 -12.70
CA VAL A 224 14.38 8.36 -13.16
C VAL A 224 15.75 7.74 -12.87
N GLU A 225 16.79 8.55 -12.70
CA GLU A 225 18.13 8.18 -12.24
C GLU A 225 18.24 7.97 -10.72
N LEU A 226 17.14 8.22 -9.98
CA LEU A 226 17.07 8.20 -8.50
C LEU A 226 17.84 9.33 -7.79
N ASP A 227 18.16 10.40 -8.51
CA ASP A 227 18.66 11.63 -7.89
C ASP A 227 17.54 12.36 -7.16
N LEU A 228 17.84 12.86 -5.95
CA LEU A 228 16.92 13.61 -5.13
C LEU A 228 16.57 14.95 -5.79
N MET A 229 15.29 15.12 -6.13
CA MET A 229 14.76 16.39 -6.64
C MET A 229 14.34 17.32 -5.50
N TYR A 230 13.55 16.79 -4.55
CA TYR A 230 13.14 17.51 -3.36
C TYR A 230 12.70 16.56 -2.24
N LYS A 231 12.73 17.07 -1.00
CA LYS A 231 12.07 16.47 0.16
C LYS A 231 10.90 17.37 0.57
N ALA A 232 9.79 16.78 0.99
CA ALA A 232 8.61 17.51 1.42
C ALA A 232 7.95 16.81 2.61
N HIS A 233 7.11 17.55 3.31
CA HIS A 233 6.37 17.05 4.46
C HIS A 233 4.91 16.81 4.13
N THR A 234 4.35 15.73 4.65
CA THR A 234 2.90 15.58 4.74
C THR A 234 2.35 16.54 5.82
N LEU A 235 1.05 16.82 5.78
CA LEU A 235 0.38 17.75 6.69
C LEU A 235 0.55 17.38 8.17
N ASP A 236 0.69 16.10 8.47
CA ASP A 236 0.82 15.67 9.86
C ASP A 236 2.13 16.15 10.50
N THR A 237 2.19 16.10 11.82
CA THR A 237 3.29 16.67 12.61
C THR A 237 4.30 15.63 13.09
N VAL A 238 4.19 14.37 12.68
CA VAL A 238 5.03 13.27 13.18
C VAL A 238 6.38 13.25 12.44
N SER A 239 7.29 14.15 12.80
CA SER A 239 8.61 14.25 12.13
C SER A 239 9.61 13.16 12.46
N LYS A 240 9.46 12.53 13.63
CA LYS A 240 10.31 11.41 14.08
C LYS A 240 9.48 10.14 14.13
N ALA A 241 10.00 9.09 13.49
CA ALA A 241 9.42 7.77 13.55
C ALA A 241 9.33 7.30 15.00
N ARG A 242 8.13 6.93 15.45
CA ARG A 242 7.89 6.40 16.81
C ARG A 242 7.82 4.88 16.76
N ILE A 243 8.99 4.25 16.65
CA ILE A 243 9.14 2.81 16.47
C ILE A 243 9.92 2.25 17.66
N ALA A 244 9.41 1.19 18.26
CA ALA A 244 10.13 0.41 19.26
C ALA A 244 10.73 -0.82 18.58
N VAL A 245 12.07 -0.96 18.62
CA VAL A 245 12.80 -2.06 17.99
C VAL A 245 13.41 -2.94 19.07
N ALA A 246 13.34 -4.26 18.89
CA ALA A 246 14.00 -5.26 19.70
C ALA A 246 14.89 -6.15 18.82
N GLN A 247 15.86 -6.82 19.45
CA GLN A 247 16.71 -7.79 18.77
C GLN A 247 16.32 -9.20 19.21
N LEU A 248 16.14 -10.11 18.26
CA LEU A 248 15.80 -11.50 18.55
C LEU A 248 17.04 -12.20 19.10
N ALA A 249 16.96 -12.73 20.32
CA ALA A 249 18.11 -13.33 21.00
C ALA A 249 18.70 -14.56 20.27
N SER A 250 17.89 -15.28 19.49
CA SER A 250 18.31 -16.47 18.76
C SER A 250 19.07 -16.19 17.46
N THR A 251 18.72 -15.11 16.75
CA THR A 251 19.26 -14.81 15.41
C THR A 251 20.03 -13.50 15.34
N GLY A 252 19.88 -12.62 16.32
CA GLY A 252 20.39 -11.25 16.26
C GLY A 252 19.61 -10.32 15.34
N GLU A 253 18.48 -10.78 14.75
CA GLU A 253 17.68 -9.99 13.82
C GLU A 253 16.87 -8.90 14.53
N LEU A 254 16.72 -7.74 13.88
CA LEU A 254 15.87 -6.66 14.36
C LEU A 254 14.40 -6.94 14.07
N THR A 255 13.55 -6.76 15.08
CA THR A 255 12.08 -6.88 15.02
C THR A 255 11.40 -5.70 15.71
N LEU A 256 10.12 -5.51 15.42
CA LEU A 256 9.29 -4.53 16.12
C LEU A 256 8.94 -5.05 17.52
N ALA A 257 9.28 -4.28 18.55
CA ALA A 257 8.93 -4.58 19.94
C ALA A 257 7.45 -4.28 20.24
N SER A 258 6.83 -3.40 19.46
CA SER A 258 5.40 -3.10 19.50
C SER A 258 4.89 -2.65 18.12
N PRO A 259 3.58 -2.75 17.85
CA PRO A 259 3.01 -2.23 16.61
C PRO A 259 3.31 -0.72 16.46
N PRO A 260 3.97 -0.29 15.37
CA PRO A 260 4.32 1.11 15.16
C PRO A 260 3.07 1.93 14.77
N ARG A 261 3.10 3.22 15.09
CA ARG A 261 2.06 4.16 14.63
C ARG A 261 2.30 4.50 13.16
N ILE A 262 1.45 3.97 12.28
CA ILE A 262 1.44 4.33 10.85
C ILE A 262 0.87 5.74 10.71
N VAL A 263 1.58 6.58 9.97
CA VAL A 263 1.22 7.96 9.63
C VAL A 263 0.59 7.99 8.24
N ASN A 264 1.31 7.48 7.24
CA ASN A 264 0.88 7.39 5.86
C ASN A 264 0.56 5.94 5.53
N LYS A 265 -0.68 5.59 5.17
CA LYS A 265 -1.07 4.18 4.99
C LYS A 265 -0.99 3.69 3.55
N GLN A 266 -1.36 4.55 2.61
CA GLN A 266 -1.37 4.27 1.18
C GLN A 266 -1.02 5.53 0.42
N CYS A 267 -0.42 5.37 -0.77
CA CYS A 267 -0.24 6.47 -1.69
C CYS A 267 -0.39 6.04 -3.14
N TYR A 268 -0.81 7.01 -3.96
CA TYR A 268 -0.91 6.88 -5.40
C TYR A 268 -0.36 8.14 -6.06
N VAL A 269 0.28 8.03 -7.22
CA VAL A 269 0.76 9.18 -7.98
C VAL A 269 0.09 9.13 -9.35
N SER A 270 -0.61 10.19 -9.71
CA SER A 270 -1.32 10.29 -10.97
C SER A 270 -1.26 11.71 -11.49
N GLU A 271 -1.04 11.87 -12.78
CA GLU A 271 -0.83 13.17 -13.41
C GLU A 271 0.21 14.00 -12.63
N ASP A 272 -0.14 15.22 -12.22
CA ASP A 272 0.72 16.16 -11.48
C ASP A 272 0.50 16.11 -9.96
N HIS A 273 -0.10 15.04 -9.44
CA HIS A 273 -0.48 14.94 -8.03
C HIS A 273 0.04 13.68 -7.33
N ILE A 274 0.31 13.84 -6.04
CA ILE A 274 0.59 12.77 -5.08
C ILE A 274 -0.60 12.71 -4.13
N TYR A 275 -1.22 11.55 -4.03
CA TYR A 275 -2.37 11.28 -3.17
C TYR A 275 -1.91 10.40 -2.01
N ILE A 276 -2.05 10.87 -0.78
CA ILE A 276 -1.57 10.16 0.41
C ILE A 276 -2.74 9.95 1.38
N HIS A 277 -3.06 8.69 1.65
CA HIS A 277 -4.02 8.32 2.69
C HIS A 277 -3.35 8.44 4.07
N SER A 278 -3.72 9.50 4.81
CA SER A 278 -3.19 9.80 6.13
C SER A 278 -4.06 9.22 7.25
N LEU A 279 -3.41 8.69 8.30
CA LEU A 279 -4.06 8.14 9.50
C LEU A 279 -3.99 9.06 10.71
N ILE A 280 -3.65 10.33 10.49
CA ILE A 280 -3.66 11.33 11.56
C ILE A 280 -4.91 12.20 11.41
N ARG A 281 -5.68 12.32 12.50
CA ARG A 281 -6.88 13.15 12.56
C ARG A 281 -6.47 14.62 12.60
N ALA A 282 -7.04 15.44 11.72
CA ALA A 282 -6.84 16.88 11.74
C ALA A 282 -7.65 17.53 12.88
N ASP A 283 -7.25 18.73 13.31
CA ASP A 283 -7.92 19.46 14.39
C ASP A 283 -9.35 19.88 14.01
N ASN A 284 -9.62 20.03 12.71
CA ASN A 284 -10.94 20.37 12.15
C ASN A 284 -11.79 19.15 11.77
N GLU A 285 -11.54 17.97 12.35
CA GLU A 285 -12.30 16.74 12.08
C GLU A 285 -12.97 16.18 13.32
N ALA A 286 -14.26 15.85 13.19
CA ALA A 286 -14.98 15.13 14.24
C ALA A 286 -14.47 13.68 14.35
N THR A 287 -14.24 13.21 15.58
CA THR A 287 -13.77 11.83 15.84
C THR A 287 -14.66 10.76 15.23
N HIS A 288 -15.99 10.97 15.23
CA HIS A 288 -16.92 10.04 14.60
C HIS A 288 -16.71 9.94 13.09
N GLU A 289 -16.54 11.06 12.39
CA GLU A 289 -16.26 11.05 10.95
C GLU A 289 -14.91 10.41 10.65
N PHE A 290 -13.90 10.72 11.47
CA PHE A 290 -12.57 10.15 11.34
C PHE A 290 -12.56 8.62 11.37
N ASN A 291 -13.43 8.03 12.21
CA ASN A 291 -13.54 6.58 12.36
C ASN A 291 -14.29 5.87 11.21
N HIS A 292 -15.04 6.60 10.37
CA HIS A 292 -15.90 6.03 9.33
C HIS A 292 -15.55 6.49 7.91
N ARG A 293 -14.52 7.31 7.79
CA ARG A 293 -14.03 7.83 6.51
C ARG A 293 -12.52 7.66 6.45
N SER A 294 -11.98 7.82 5.27
CA SER A 294 -10.55 7.73 5.04
C SER A 294 -10.08 8.95 4.31
N PHE A 295 -9.05 9.60 4.82
CA PHE A 295 -8.66 10.95 4.42
C PHE A 295 -7.46 10.90 3.50
N VAL A 296 -7.61 11.49 2.32
CA VAL A 296 -6.57 11.55 1.31
C VAL A 296 -6.12 13.00 1.18
N ASP A 297 -4.86 13.23 1.49
CA ASP A 297 -4.18 14.51 1.33
C ASP A 297 -3.51 14.54 -0.06
N VAL A 298 -3.72 15.64 -0.79
CA VAL A 298 -3.25 15.82 -2.17
C VAL A 298 -2.14 16.85 -2.20
N TYR A 299 -1.02 16.49 -2.81
CA TYR A 299 0.16 17.33 -2.96
C TYR A 299 0.54 17.46 -4.43
N GLY A 300 1.15 18.58 -4.81
CA GLY A 300 1.73 18.74 -6.14
C GLY A 300 2.94 17.82 -6.33
N LEU A 301 2.97 17.03 -7.41
CA LEU A 301 4.13 16.24 -7.79
C LEU A 301 5.31 17.13 -8.23
N GLY A 302 5.02 18.38 -8.61
CA GLY A 302 5.98 19.39 -9.04
C GLY A 302 6.99 19.78 -7.96
N ASN A 303 6.46 20.08 -6.77
CA ASN A 303 7.11 20.81 -5.68
C ASN A 303 6.85 20.21 -4.29
N GLY A 304 5.92 19.25 -4.17
CA GLY A 304 5.51 18.68 -2.89
C GLY A 304 4.55 19.54 -2.08
N ASP A 305 4.04 20.64 -2.63
CA ASP A 305 3.16 21.55 -1.90
C ASP A 305 1.78 20.91 -1.66
N TYR A 306 1.26 21.06 -0.45
CA TYR A 306 -0.09 20.63 -0.12
C TYR A 306 -1.13 21.47 -0.86
N ALA A 307 -2.00 20.79 -1.63
CA ALA A 307 -3.07 21.42 -2.38
C ALA A 307 -4.38 21.42 -1.57
N PHE A 308 -4.91 20.23 -1.27
CA PHE A 308 -6.19 20.04 -0.59
C PHE A 308 -6.32 18.60 -0.08
N SER A 309 -7.42 18.31 0.64
CA SER A 309 -7.78 16.95 1.05
C SER A 309 -9.19 16.62 0.63
N PHE A 310 -9.49 15.32 0.51
CA PHE A 310 -10.83 14.79 0.38
C PHE A 310 -10.97 13.53 1.23
N SER A 311 -12.21 13.10 1.48
CA SER A 311 -12.47 11.90 2.29
C SER A 311 -13.27 10.88 1.51
N ILE A 312 -12.79 9.65 1.55
CA ILE A 312 -13.41 8.47 0.95
C ILE A 312 -14.35 7.86 2.02
N PRO A 313 -15.64 7.67 1.73
CA PRO A 313 -16.55 7.04 2.68
C PRO A 313 -16.21 5.57 2.87
N ALA A 314 -16.52 5.01 4.05
CA ALA A 314 -16.58 3.57 4.20
C ALA A 314 -17.66 2.97 3.29
N TYR A 315 -17.41 1.78 2.77
CA TYR A 315 -18.36 1.03 1.95
C TYR A 315 -18.70 -0.27 2.67
N ASN A 316 -19.99 -0.51 2.92
CA ASN A 316 -20.48 -1.67 3.71
C ASN A 316 -19.76 -1.83 5.08
N GLY A 317 -19.51 -0.70 5.76
CA GLY A 317 -18.80 -0.68 7.04
C GLY A 317 -17.32 -1.06 6.97
N LYS A 318 -16.73 -1.14 5.76
CA LYS A 318 -15.32 -1.40 5.53
C LYS A 318 -14.59 -0.14 5.09
N THR A 319 -13.38 0.04 5.60
CA THR A 319 -12.45 1.10 5.18
C THR A 319 -11.70 0.68 3.92
N LEU A 320 -11.15 1.66 3.18
CA LEU A 320 -10.38 1.31 1.99
C LEU A 320 -9.15 0.46 2.33
N LYS A 321 -8.78 -0.38 1.38
CA LYS A 321 -7.56 -1.17 1.35
C LYS A 321 -6.52 -0.54 0.44
N ASP A 322 -6.96 -0.10 -0.73
CA ASP A 322 -6.12 0.48 -1.77
C ASP A 322 -6.97 1.45 -2.61
N PHE A 323 -6.32 2.33 -3.37
CA PHE A 323 -7.01 3.24 -4.28
C PHE A 323 -6.11 3.67 -5.43
N ALA A 324 -6.74 4.12 -6.51
CA ALA A 324 -6.05 4.71 -7.63
C ALA A 324 -6.86 5.83 -8.27
N ILE A 325 -6.16 6.69 -9.01
CA ILE A 325 -6.76 7.79 -9.76
C ILE A 325 -6.51 7.56 -11.25
N LEU A 326 -7.59 7.45 -12.02
CA LEU A 326 -7.55 7.23 -13.46
C LEU A 326 -8.44 8.26 -14.15
N GLU A 327 -7.85 9.11 -15.01
CA GLU A 327 -8.55 10.12 -15.80
C GLU A 327 -9.56 10.95 -14.97
N GLY A 328 -9.13 11.42 -13.80
CA GLY A 328 -9.98 12.22 -12.90
C GLY A 328 -11.09 11.44 -12.19
N SER A 329 -11.05 10.11 -12.21
CA SER A 329 -11.95 9.25 -11.42
C SER A 329 -11.18 8.49 -10.36
N LEU A 330 -11.85 8.20 -9.26
CA LEU A 330 -11.29 7.51 -8.10
C LEU A 330 -11.76 6.05 -8.08
N ILE A 331 -10.81 5.13 -8.18
CA ILE A 331 -11.02 3.70 -8.00
C ILE A 331 -10.64 3.38 -6.56
N VAL A 332 -11.55 2.78 -5.80
CA VAL A 332 -11.32 2.40 -4.40
C VAL A 332 -11.52 0.91 -4.24
N LEU A 333 -10.51 0.26 -3.68
CA LEU A 333 -10.57 -1.14 -3.32
C LEU A 333 -10.92 -1.26 -1.83
N TYR A 334 -12.03 -1.94 -1.54
CA TYR A 334 -12.43 -2.43 -0.24
C TYR A 334 -12.22 -3.96 -0.20
N PRO A 335 -12.29 -4.65 0.96
CA PRO A 335 -11.96 -6.08 1.07
C PRO A 335 -12.60 -6.98 0.00
N GLN A 336 -13.90 -6.79 -0.26
CA GLN A 336 -14.68 -7.59 -1.22
C GLN A 336 -15.35 -6.74 -2.30
N HIS A 337 -14.99 -5.46 -2.44
CA HIS A 337 -15.66 -4.58 -3.38
C HIS A 337 -14.66 -3.65 -4.05
N LEU A 338 -14.81 -3.49 -5.35
CA LEU A 338 -14.17 -2.42 -6.11
C LEU A 338 -15.23 -1.36 -6.41
N CYS A 339 -15.01 -0.14 -5.93
CA CYS A 339 -15.92 0.97 -6.17
C CYS A 339 -15.25 2.01 -7.09
N TYR A 340 -16.04 2.60 -7.98
CA TYR A 340 -15.61 3.67 -8.85
C TYR A 340 -16.42 4.92 -8.54
N TYR A 341 -15.71 5.99 -8.19
CA TYR A 341 -16.25 7.28 -7.83
C TYR A 341 -15.84 8.33 -8.86
N ARG A 342 -16.71 9.32 -9.06
CA ARG A 342 -16.37 10.57 -9.72
C ARG A 342 -16.28 11.69 -8.71
N PHE A 343 -15.35 12.61 -8.94
CA PHE A 343 -15.33 13.89 -8.25
C PHE A 343 -16.38 14.78 -8.91
N ASP A 344 -17.40 15.15 -8.14
CA ASP A 344 -18.38 16.14 -8.55
C ASP A 344 -18.04 17.47 -7.85
N TYR A 345 -18.20 18.59 -8.56
CA TYR A 345 -18.05 19.94 -8.04
C TYR A 345 -19.40 20.63 -8.11
N ASP A 346 -20.05 20.77 -6.96
CA ASP A 346 -21.26 21.58 -6.86
C ASP A 346 -20.86 23.06 -6.96
N MET A 347 -21.02 23.64 -8.14
CA MET A 347 -20.91 25.09 -8.34
C MET A 347 -22.20 25.74 -7.83
N HIS A 348 -22.26 26.01 -6.53
CA HIS A 348 -23.32 26.81 -5.91
C HIS A 348 -22.83 28.21 -5.58
#